data_AF-A0A2G6BCV9-F1
#
_entry.id   AF-A0A2G6BCV9-F1
#
_cell.length_a   1.000
_cell.length_b   1.000
_cell.length_c   1.000
_cell.angle_alpha   90.00
_cell.angle_beta   90.00
_cell.angle_gamma   90.00
#
_symmetry.space_group_name_H-M   'P 1'
#
loop_
_entity.id
_entity.type
_entity.pdbx_description
1 polymer ?
#
loop_
_entity_poly.entity_id
_entity_poly.type
_entity_poly.pdbx_seq_one_letter_code
_entity_poly.pdbx_strand_id
1 'polypeptide(L)'
;MHKIQELIDYVFTSIPSIYLIIGSTVIFVVMTTIVYTMRAKASNKPIVAKKIILPPLFMSTGMFMFLFDEFRVPWTQVLEASLVGLLFSAFLIYTTTFEIKNNRIYMKKSKAFLIILLGLLVIRMVGKIVLSNTIDIGELGGMFFILAFSMILPWRIGMLAKFKKLEKSIV
;
A
#
# COMPACT_ATOMS: atom_id res chain seq x y z
N MET A 1 -17.13 -14.97 20.55
CA MET A 1 -17.12 -13.50 20.34
C MET A 1 -17.23 -12.72 21.66
N HIS A 2 -18.10 -13.13 22.59
CA HIS A 2 -18.31 -12.44 23.88
C HIS A 2 -17.06 -12.20 24.74
N LYS A 3 -16.21 -13.22 24.93
CA LYS A 3 -15.00 -13.12 25.78
C LYS A 3 -13.92 -12.16 25.25
N ILE A 4 -13.91 -11.92 23.94
CA ILE A 4 -12.99 -10.97 23.29
C ILE A 4 -13.53 -9.55 23.47
N GLN A 5 -14.85 -9.36 23.35
CA GLN A 5 -15.48 -8.07 23.62
C GLN A 5 -15.32 -7.64 25.08
N GLU A 6 -15.52 -8.56 26.04
CA GLU A 6 -15.26 -8.26 27.46
C GLU A 6 -13.80 -7.88 27.74
N LEU A 7 -12.84 -8.53 27.07
CA LEU A 7 -11.42 -8.20 27.21
C LEU A 7 -11.11 -6.82 26.59
N ILE A 8 -11.71 -6.52 25.43
CA ILE A 8 -11.60 -5.22 24.76
C ILE A 8 -12.17 -4.14 25.68
N ASP A 9 -13.38 -4.31 26.19
CA ASP A 9 -14.05 -3.35 27.06
C ASP A 9 -13.28 -3.16 28.37
N TYR A 10 -12.76 -4.23 28.97
CA TYR A 10 -11.91 -4.14 30.17
C TYR A 10 -10.64 -3.31 29.91
N VAL A 11 -9.96 -3.53 28.77
CA VAL A 11 -8.74 -2.80 28.40
C VAL A 11 -9.03 -1.32 28.12
N PHE A 12 -10.10 -1.01 27.39
CA PHE A 12 -10.47 0.37 27.05
C PHE A 12 -11.07 1.16 28.24
N THR A 13 -11.64 0.48 29.24
CA THR A 13 -12.20 1.13 30.44
C THR A 13 -11.18 1.27 31.57
N SER A 14 -10.22 0.35 31.68
CA SER A 14 -9.22 0.35 32.77
C SER A 14 -7.99 1.21 32.48
N ILE A 15 -7.68 1.46 31.20
CA ILE A 15 -6.50 2.24 30.80
C ILE A 15 -6.94 3.66 30.43
N PRO A 16 -6.41 4.72 31.08
CA PRO A 16 -6.71 6.09 30.70
C PRO A 16 -6.37 6.34 29.24
N SER A 17 -7.29 6.99 28.51
CA SER A 17 -7.22 7.23 27.06
C SER A 17 -5.89 7.86 26.59
N ILE A 18 -5.24 8.64 27.46
CA ILE A 18 -3.92 9.23 27.18
C ILE A 18 -2.83 8.17 26.92
N TYR A 19 -2.82 7.06 27.66
CA TYR A 19 -1.82 6.00 27.49
C TYR A 19 -2.05 5.18 26.21
N LEU A 20 -3.31 5.02 25.79
CA LEU A 20 -3.67 4.38 24.52
C LEU A 20 -3.22 5.23 23.31
N ILE A 21 -3.37 6.55 23.38
CA ILE A 21 -2.91 7.48 22.35
C ILE A 21 -1.37 7.48 22.27
N ILE A 22 -0.68 7.51 23.42
CA ILE A 22 0.78 7.44 23.46
C ILE A 22 1.27 6.09 22.91
N GLY A 23 0.68 4.97 23.35
CA GLY A 23 1.05 3.63 22.89
C GLY A 23 0.87 3.44 21.38
N SER A 24 -0.28 3.85 20.84
CA SER A 24 -0.56 3.77 19.39
C SER A 24 0.39 4.66 18.56
N THR A 25 0.74 5.84 19.06
CA THR A 25 1.70 6.74 18.41
C THR A 25 3.11 6.16 18.40
N VAL A 26 3.57 5.57 19.51
CA VAL A 26 4.89 4.93 19.60
C VAL A 26 4.97 3.76 18.63
N ILE A 27 3.95 2.89 18.60
CA ILE A 27 3.89 1.76 17.65
C ILE A 27 3.95 2.27 16.20
N PHE A 28 3.22 3.33 15.88
CA PHE A 28 3.23 3.92 14.54
C PHE A 28 4.62 4.43 14.13
N VAL A 29 5.31 5.15 15.02
CA VAL A 29 6.66 5.70 14.76
C VAL A 29 7.68 4.57 14.56
N VAL A 30 7.63 3.55 15.42
CA VAL A 30 8.52 2.37 15.33
C VAL A 30 8.28 1.63 14.01
N MET A 31 7.02 1.33 13.69
CA MET A 31 6.66 0.62 12.46
C MET A 31 7.06 1.40 11.20
N THR A 32 6.85 2.71 11.19
CA THR A 32 7.23 3.60 10.08
C THR A 32 8.75 3.58 9.86
N THR A 33 9.52 3.65 10.95
CA THR A 33 10.99 3.63 10.90
C THR A 33 11.52 2.29 10.37
N ILE A 34 10.95 1.17 10.84
CA ILE A 34 11.31 -0.17 10.36
C ILE A 34 11.00 -0.31 8.86
N VAL A 35 9.80 0.08 8.42
CA VAL A 35 9.41 -0.01 7.01
C VAL A 35 10.32 0.86 6.13
N TYR A 36 10.65 2.07 6.56
CA TYR A 36 11.56 2.96 5.83
C TYR A 36 12.95 2.33 5.68
N THR A 37 13.53 1.81 6.75
CA THR A 37 14.87 1.20 6.73
C THR A 37 14.91 -0.08 5.89
N MET A 38 13.88 -0.94 5.97
CA MET A 38 13.75 -2.12 5.12
C MET A 38 13.71 -1.76 3.63
N ARG A 39 12.93 -0.74 3.26
CA ARG A 39 12.87 -0.25 1.87
C ARG A 39 14.19 0.35 1.41
N ALA A 40 14.84 1.15 2.26
CA ALA A 40 16.14 1.74 1.96
C ALA A 40 17.21 0.68 1.68
N LYS A 41 17.20 -0.44 2.44
CA LYS A 41 18.11 -1.58 2.25
C LYS A 41 17.73 -2.42 1.01
N ALA A 42 16.45 -2.53 0.68
CA ALA A 42 15.98 -3.25 -0.51
C ALA A 42 16.37 -2.57 -1.82
N SER A 43 16.47 -1.23 -1.85
CA SER A 43 16.91 -0.48 -3.04
C SER A 43 18.39 -0.71 -3.41
N ASN A 44 19.24 -1.13 -2.47
CA ASN A 44 20.66 -1.41 -2.72
C ASN A 44 20.92 -2.82 -3.28
N LYS A 45 19.87 -3.65 -3.46
CA LYS A 45 19.99 -5.01 -4.00
C LYS A 45 19.66 -5.03 -5.49
N PRO A 46 20.33 -5.89 -6.28
CA PRO A 46 19.99 -6.06 -7.68
C PRO A 46 18.55 -6.56 -7.81
N ILE A 47 17.84 -6.00 -8.78
CA ILE A 47 16.47 -6.38 -9.08
C ILE A 47 16.46 -7.60 -9.98
N VAL A 48 15.57 -8.53 -9.66
CA VAL A 48 15.25 -9.69 -10.49
C VAL A 48 13.77 -9.62 -10.85
N ALA A 49 13.41 -10.06 -12.05
CA ALA A 49 12.02 -10.02 -12.54
C ALA A 49 11.02 -10.63 -11.53
N LYS A 50 11.39 -11.75 -10.88
CA LYS A 50 10.58 -12.41 -9.84
C LYS A 50 10.17 -11.46 -8.71
N LYS A 51 11.07 -10.58 -8.25
CA LYS A 51 10.78 -9.62 -7.17
C LYS A 51 9.83 -8.49 -7.59
N ILE A 52 9.70 -8.24 -8.89
CA ILE A 52 8.79 -7.21 -9.40
C ILE A 52 7.35 -7.76 -9.50
N ILE A 53 7.19 -9.05 -9.86
CA ILE A 53 5.88 -9.72 -10.02
C ILE A 53 5.28 -10.16 -8.68
N LEU A 54 6.13 -10.46 -7.71
CA LEU A 54 5.70 -11.06 -6.45
C LEU A 54 4.66 -10.23 -5.66
N PRO A 55 4.76 -8.89 -5.56
CA PRO A 55 3.80 -8.11 -4.77
C PRO A 55 2.36 -8.12 -5.32
N PRO A 56 2.10 -7.87 -6.63
CA PRO A 56 0.75 -8.00 -7.19
C PRO A 56 0.15 -9.40 -7.01
N LEU A 57 0.98 -10.44 -7.09
CA LEU A 57 0.53 -11.82 -6.89
C LEU A 57 0.02 -12.02 -5.45
N PHE A 58 0.77 -11.57 -4.43
CA PHE A 58 0.31 -11.63 -3.04
C PHE A 58 -0.87 -10.70 -2.76
N MET A 59 -1.00 -9.57 -3.45
CA MET A 59 -2.18 -8.73 -3.30
C MET A 59 -3.42 -9.35 -3.93
N SER A 60 -3.30 -10.12 -5.02
CA SER A 60 -4.45 -10.80 -5.63
C SER A 60 -5.12 -11.82 -4.70
N THR A 61 -4.40 -12.44 -3.77
CA THR A 61 -5.03 -13.30 -2.74
C THR A 61 -5.88 -12.50 -1.77
N GLY A 62 -5.63 -11.21 -1.59
CA GLY A 62 -6.48 -10.33 -0.81
C GLY A 62 -7.86 -10.10 -1.43
N MET A 63 -8.03 -10.37 -2.73
CA MET A 63 -9.31 -10.19 -3.43
C MET A 63 -10.41 -11.13 -2.90
N PHE A 64 -10.04 -12.22 -2.22
CA PHE A 64 -10.99 -13.10 -1.53
C PHE A 64 -11.83 -12.37 -0.47
N MET A 65 -11.39 -11.20 0.03
CA MET A 65 -12.18 -10.42 0.99
C MET A 65 -13.53 -9.94 0.43
N PHE A 66 -13.67 -9.77 -0.90
CA PHE A 66 -14.93 -9.37 -1.54
C PHE A 66 -15.99 -10.48 -1.58
N LEU A 67 -15.64 -11.71 -1.17
CA LEU A 67 -16.62 -12.78 -0.99
C LEU A 67 -17.59 -12.44 0.16
N PHE A 68 -17.13 -11.72 1.17
CA PHE A 68 -17.92 -11.30 2.32
C PHE A 68 -18.70 -10.01 2.00
N ASP A 69 -19.96 -9.94 2.43
CA ASP A 69 -20.84 -8.80 2.15
C ASP A 69 -20.31 -7.47 2.73
N GLU A 70 -19.61 -7.52 3.86
CA GLU A 70 -19.03 -6.36 4.55
C GLU A 70 -18.04 -5.57 3.69
N PHE A 71 -17.37 -6.20 2.71
CA PHE A 71 -16.35 -5.56 1.88
C PHE A 71 -16.84 -5.23 0.48
N ARG A 72 -18.13 -5.46 0.17
CA ARG A 72 -18.67 -5.17 -1.16
C ARG A 72 -18.82 -3.67 -1.36
N VAL A 73 -18.18 -3.18 -2.41
CA VAL A 73 -18.15 -1.75 -2.76
C VAL A 73 -19.06 -1.54 -3.97
N PRO A 74 -19.90 -0.48 -3.98
CA PRO A 74 -20.73 -0.15 -5.13
C PRO A 74 -19.85 0.18 -6.35
N TRP A 75 -20.30 -0.24 -7.54
CA TRP A 75 -19.54 -0.14 -8.78
C TRP A 75 -19.05 1.28 -9.13
N THR A 76 -19.81 2.32 -8.75
CA THR A 76 -19.39 3.73 -8.90
C THR A 76 -18.11 4.02 -8.14
N GLN A 77 -18.03 3.64 -6.87
CA GLN A 77 -16.83 3.81 -6.06
C GLN A 77 -15.67 2.92 -6.53
N VAL A 78 -15.96 1.72 -7.07
CA VAL A 78 -14.94 0.86 -7.69
C VAL A 78 -14.25 1.57 -8.85
N LEU A 79 -15.02 2.25 -9.71
CA LEU A 79 -14.50 3.02 -10.84
C LEU A 79 -13.68 4.22 -10.37
N GLU A 80 -14.18 5.00 -9.41
CA GLU A 80 -13.46 6.15 -8.85
C GLU A 80 -12.12 5.72 -8.22
N ALA A 81 -12.15 4.72 -7.35
CA ALA A 81 -10.95 4.19 -6.69
C ALA A 81 -9.95 3.62 -7.71
N SER A 82 -10.43 2.94 -8.74
CA SER A 82 -9.58 2.40 -9.80
C SER A 82 -8.93 3.51 -10.64
N LEU A 83 -9.69 4.54 -11.03
CA LEU A 83 -9.17 5.69 -11.78
C LEU A 83 -8.08 6.41 -10.99
N VAL A 84 -8.33 6.69 -9.71
CA VAL A 84 -7.33 7.32 -8.82
C VAL A 84 -6.09 6.42 -8.69
N GLY A 85 -6.28 5.11 -8.50
CA GLY A 85 -5.18 4.14 -8.44
C GLY A 85 -4.32 4.14 -9.71
N LEU A 86 -4.96 4.15 -10.89
CA LEU A 86 -4.29 4.21 -12.19
C LEU A 86 -3.50 5.52 -12.38
N LEU A 87 -4.06 6.66 -11.96
CA LEU A 87 -3.37 7.96 -12.01
C LEU A 87 -2.08 7.95 -11.19
N PHE A 88 -2.14 7.45 -9.96
CA PHE A 88 -0.93 7.28 -9.12
C PHE A 88 0.05 6.27 -9.73
N SER A 89 -0.47 5.21 -10.35
CA SER A 89 0.35 4.22 -11.05
C SER A 89 1.16 4.83 -12.19
N ALA A 90 0.53 5.66 -13.03
CA ALA A 90 1.19 6.35 -14.13
C ALA A 90 2.34 7.25 -13.63
N PHE A 91 2.10 8.00 -12.55
CA PHE A 91 3.12 8.84 -11.92
C PHE A 91 4.28 8.01 -11.35
N LEU A 92 4.00 6.85 -10.74
CA LEU A 92 5.03 5.93 -10.26
C LEU A 92 5.87 5.34 -11.40
N ILE A 93 5.23 4.94 -12.51
CA ILE A 93 5.94 4.43 -13.68
C ILE A 93 6.89 5.51 -14.21
N TYR A 94 6.42 6.75 -14.33
CA TYR A 94 7.23 7.87 -14.82
C TYR A 94 8.46 8.11 -13.93
N THR A 95 8.26 8.18 -12.61
CA THR A 95 9.34 8.47 -11.65
C THR A 95 10.28 7.28 -11.39
N THR A 96 9.89 6.06 -11.78
CA THR A 96 10.73 4.86 -11.63
C THR A 96 11.82 4.85 -12.71
N THR A 97 13.07 5.00 -12.27
CA THR A 97 14.28 4.91 -13.09
C THR A 97 15.18 3.77 -12.63
N PHE A 98 15.90 3.20 -13.58
CA PHE A 98 16.84 2.11 -13.36
C PHE A 98 18.25 2.57 -13.70
N GLU A 99 19.22 2.03 -12.97
CA GLU A 99 20.63 2.25 -13.20
C GLU A 99 21.33 0.90 -13.39
N ILE A 100 22.28 0.84 -14.32
CA ILE A 100 23.09 -0.36 -14.57
C ILE A 100 24.40 -0.17 -13.81
N LYS A 101 24.74 -1.10 -12.92
CA LYS A 101 26.01 -1.10 -12.19
C LYS A 101 26.57 -2.53 -12.17
N ASN A 102 27.81 -2.71 -12.61
CA ASN A 102 28.50 -4.01 -12.64
C ASN A 102 27.67 -5.11 -13.32
N ASN A 103 27.16 -4.85 -14.53
CA ASN A 103 26.30 -5.76 -15.30
C ASN A 103 25.00 -6.21 -14.58
N ARG A 104 24.58 -5.49 -13.54
CA ARG A 104 23.34 -5.76 -12.79
C ARG A 104 22.46 -4.52 -12.79
N ILE A 105 21.14 -4.74 -12.87
CA ILE A 105 20.13 -3.68 -12.90
C ILE A 105 19.70 -3.36 -11.46
N TYR A 106 19.84 -2.10 -11.08
CA TYR A 106 19.41 -1.54 -9.80
C TYR A 106 18.29 -0.52 -10.03
N MET A 107 17.40 -0.38 -9.05
CA MET A 107 16.38 0.69 -9.08
C MET A 107 16.92 1.91 -8.36
N LYS A 108 16.91 3.05 -9.05
CA LYS A 108 17.26 4.33 -8.44
C LYS A 108 16.18 4.69 -7.40
N LYS A 109 16.62 5.17 -6.23
CA LYS A 109 15.70 5.55 -5.14
C LYS A 109 14.79 6.69 -5.60
N SER A 110 13.52 6.40 -5.85
CA SER A 110 12.52 7.42 -6.17
C SER A 110 11.91 7.99 -4.88
N LYS A 111 12.14 9.29 -4.61
CA LYS A 111 11.48 10.02 -3.51
C LYS A 111 9.96 10.10 -3.71
N ALA A 112 9.48 9.97 -4.95
CA ALA A 112 8.06 10.00 -5.28
C ALA A 112 7.27 8.84 -4.66
N PHE A 113 7.91 7.69 -4.46
CA PHE A 113 7.25 6.57 -3.77
C PHE A 113 6.84 6.96 -2.34
N LEU A 114 7.70 7.69 -1.63
CA LEU A 114 7.43 8.11 -0.25
C LEU A 114 6.33 9.19 -0.20
N ILE A 115 6.35 10.13 -1.16
CA ILE A 115 5.32 11.16 -1.29
C ILE A 115 3.95 10.53 -1.55
N ILE A 116 3.87 9.52 -2.42
CA ILE A 116 2.61 8.83 -2.70
C ILE A 116 2.14 8.03 -1.49
N LEU A 117 3.05 7.33 -0.81
CA LEU A 117 2.69 6.58 0.39
C LEU A 117 2.10 7.50 1.47
N LEU A 118 2.73 8.66 1.69
CA LEU A 118 2.24 9.70 2.60
C LEU A 118 0.94 10.34 2.12
N GLY A 119 0.84 10.70 0.84
CA GLY A 119 -0.36 11.28 0.24
C GLY A 119 -1.57 10.37 0.37
N LEU A 120 -1.38 9.06 0.12
CA LEU A 120 -2.43 8.05 0.25
C LEU A 120 -2.84 7.86 1.72
N LEU A 121 -1.90 7.97 2.67
CA LEU A 121 -2.17 7.96 4.11
C LEU A 121 -2.99 9.18 4.55
N VAL A 122 -2.67 10.36 4.03
CA VAL A 122 -3.39 11.61 4.33
C VAL A 122 -4.78 11.58 3.71
N ILE A 123 -4.90 11.22 2.42
CA ILE A 123 -6.20 11.01 1.76
C ILE A 123 -7.03 10.00 2.53
N ARG A 124 -6.41 8.91 3.03
CA ARG A 124 -7.08 7.93 3.88
C ARG A 124 -7.59 8.52 5.19
N MET A 125 -6.78 9.33 5.86
CA MET A 125 -7.14 9.93 7.15
C MET A 125 -8.27 10.95 6.99
N VAL A 126 -8.19 11.79 5.96
CA VAL A 126 -9.24 12.76 5.62
C VAL A 126 -10.51 12.06 5.15
N GLY A 127 -10.38 11.06 4.28
CA GLY A 127 -11.49 10.23 3.84
C GLY A 127 -12.20 9.57 5.00
N LYS A 128 -11.47 8.97 5.95
CA LYS A 128 -12.07 8.41 7.18
C LYS A 128 -12.81 9.48 7.99
N ILE A 129 -12.24 10.66 8.19
CA ILE A 129 -12.88 11.73 8.99
C ILE A 129 -14.17 12.25 8.32
N VAL A 130 -14.19 12.36 6.99
CA VAL A 130 -15.33 12.90 6.24
C VAL A 130 -16.41 11.83 5.97
N LEU A 131 -16.03 10.57 5.72
CA LEU A 131 -16.94 9.48 5.36
C LEU A 131 -17.33 8.55 6.53
N SER A 132 -16.70 8.64 7.71
CA SER A 132 -16.99 7.73 8.84
C SER A 132 -18.44 7.77 9.32
N ASN A 133 -19.21 8.80 8.98
CA ASN A 133 -20.63 8.89 9.35
C ASN A 133 -21.58 8.26 8.32
N THR A 134 -21.10 7.91 7.11
CA THR A 134 -21.96 7.48 6.00
C THR A 134 -21.59 6.13 5.39
N ILE A 135 -20.35 5.65 5.57
CA ILE A 135 -19.86 4.41 4.94
C ILE A 135 -19.39 3.41 6.00
N ASP A 136 -19.76 2.14 5.85
CA ASP A 136 -19.33 1.06 6.72
C ASP A 136 -17.80 0.86 6.65
N ILE A 137 -17.20 0.47 7.78
CA ILE A 137 -15.75 0.30 7.94
C ILE A 137 -15.23 -0.79 7.00
N GLY A 138 -16.05 -1.80 6.70
CA GLY A 138 -15.75 -2.86 5.74
C GLY A 138 -15.70 -2.35 4.29
N GLU A 139 -16.68 -1.56 3.86
CA GLU A 139 -16.76 -0.98 2.51
C GLU A 139 -15.55 -0.05 2.25
N LEU A 140 -15.19 0.79 3.22
CA LEU A 140 -13.97 1.59 3.20
C LEU A 140 -12.72 0.73 2.99
N GLY A 141 -12.61 -0.41 3.70
CA GLY A 141 -11.54 -1.39 3.51
C GLY A 141 -11.48 -1.93 2.07
N GLY A 142 -12.64 -2.25 1.50
CA GLY A 142 -12.82 -2.63 0.11
C GLY A 142 -12.31 -1.58 -0.88
N MET A 143 -12.70 -0.32 -0.70
CA MET A 143 -12.26 0.80 -1.55
C MET A 143 -10.74 0.98 -1.54
N PHE A 144 -10.13 0.94 -0.35
CA PHE A 144 -8.67 1.07 -0.21
C PHE A 144 -7.92 -0.05 -0.90
N PHE A 145 -8.43 -1.27 -0.83
CA PHE A 145 -7.84 -2.39 -1.54
C PHE A 145 -7.91 -2.20 -3.05
N ILE A 146 -9.07 -1.80 -3.59
CA ILE A 146 -9.25 -1.56 -5.04
C ILE A 146 -8.27 -0.50 -5.51
N LEU A 147 -8.20 0.63 -4.80
CA LEU A 147 -7.27 1.71 -5.09
C LEU A 147 -5.81 1.21 -5.07
N ALA A 148 -5.42 0.48 -4.03
CA ALA A 148 -4.06 -0.06 -3.89
C ALA A 148 -3.72 -1.09 -4.98
N PHE A 149 -4.66 -1.97 -5.32
CA PHE A 149 -4.50 -3.00 -6.34
C PHE A 149 -4.39 -2.37 -7.74
N SER A 150 -5.29 -1.45 -8.08
CA SER A 150 -5.27 -0.68 -9.32
C SER A 150 -4.03 0.20 -9.43
N MET A 151 -3.41 0.60 -8.32
CA MET A 151 -2.12 1.30 -8.32
C MET A 151 -0.94 0.36 -8.53
N ILE A 152 -0.85 -0.75 -7.79
CA ILE A 152 0.34 -1.61 -7.77
C ILE A 152 0.51 -2.42 -9.05
N LEU A 153 -0.59 -2.91 -9.62
CA LEU A 153 -0.56 -3.84 -10.75
C LEU A 153 0.04 -3.19 -12.01
N PRO A 154 -0.47 -2.05 -12.52
CA PRO A 154 0.11 -1.40 -13.70
C PRO A 154 1.53 -0.91 -13.44
N TRP A 155 1.82 -0.43 -12.23
CA TRP A 155 3.15 0.07 -11.88
C TRP A 155 4.20 -1.03 -11.98
N ARG A 156 3.90 -2.22 -11.43
CA ARG A 156 4.81 -3.37 -11.52
C ARG A 156 4.94 -3.90 -12.94
N ILE A 157 3.87 -3.88 -13.73
CA ILE A 157 3.92 -4.22 -15.16
C ILE A 157 4.81 -3.24 -15.93
N GLY A 158 4.65 -1.93 -15.75
CA GLY A 158 5.50 -0.92 -16.38
C GLY A 158 6.96 -1.02 -15.95
N MET A 159 7.19 -1.34 -14.68
CA MET A 159 8.52 -1.61 -14.13
C MET A 159 9.16 -2.86 -14.78
N LEU A 160 8.40 -3.94 -14.99
CA LEU A 160 8.86 -5.15 -15.69
C LEU A 160 9.19 -4.88 -17.16
N ALA A 161 8.37 -4.08 -17.85
CA ALA A 161 8.61 -3.72 -19.25
C ALA A 161 9.93 -2.93 -19.39
N LYS A 162 10.15 -1.94 -18.53
CA LYS A 162 11.42 -1.19 -18.45
C LYS A 162 12.60 -2.11 -18.13
N PHE A 163 12.44 -3.01 -17.15
CA PHE A 163 13.48 -3.98 -16.77
C PHE A 163 13.87 -4.88 -17.95
N LYS A 164 12.90 -5.50 -18.65
CA LYS A 164 13.16 -6.36 -19.81
C LYS A 164 13.82 -5.60 -20.97
N LYS A 165 13.48 -4.32 -21.17
CA LYS A 165 14.10 -3.48 -22.19
C LYS A 165 15.58 -3.22 -21.89
N LEU A 166 15.91 -2.98 -20.63
CA LEU A 166 17.30 -2.81 -20.16
C LEU A 166 18.09 -4.12 -20.18
N GLU A 167 17.46 -5.22 -19.79
CA GLU A 167 18.07 -6.56 -19.81
C GLU A 167 18.51 -6.95 -21.23
N LYS A 168 17.67 -6.69 -22.24
CA LYS A 168 18.01 -6.88 -23.66
C LYS A 168 19.14 -5.99 -24.19
N SER A 169 19.48 -4.91 -23.50
CA SER A 169 20.59 -4.03 -23.90
C SER A 169 21.93 -4.39 -23.25
N ILE A 170 21.91 -5.28 -22.26
CA ILE A 170 23.10 -5.76 -21.54
C ILE A 170 23.54 -7.14 -22.06
N VAL A 171 22.60 -7.93 -22.61
CA VAL A 171 22.82 -9.19 -23.34
C VAL A 171 23.16 -8.89 -24.78
#